data_AF-A0A8J5NNE4-F1
#
_entry.id   AF-A0A8J5NNE4-F1
#
_cell.length_a   1.000
_cell.length_b   1.000
_cell.length_c   1.000
_cell.angle_alpha   90.00
_cell.angle_beta   90.00
_cell.angle_gamma   90.00
#
_symmetry.space_group_name_H-M   'P 1'
#
loop_
_entity.id
_entity.type
_entity.pdbx_description
1 polymer ?
#
loop_
_entity_poly.entity_id
_entity_poly.type
_entity_poly.pdbx_seq_one_letter_code
_entity_poly.pdbx_strand_id
1 'polypeptide(L)'
;MALSQLEGKYFKGLEAQESFRLHFQLHYEGSPNAEDYIVRSHNNYLLHRSVSVELPALQAENYVIWLKIAAQRYIDHQSVEAGVKRQAADRMENEKLGQVGYAYDLAHSKAWDHMDKVAKL
;
A
#
# COMPACT_ATOMS: atom_id res chain seq x y z
N MET A 1 6.74 13.49 -8.82
CA MET A 1 6.06 12.18 -8.80
C MET A 1 5.57 11.87 -7.40
N ALA A 2 4.48 11.09 -7.26
CA ALA A 2 3.92 10.75 -5.95
C ALA A 2 3.40 9.30 -5.90
N LEU A 3 3.59 8.66 -4.74
CA LEU A 3 3.03 7.37 -4.36
C LEU A 3 2.11 7.58 -3.16
N SER A 4 0.91 7.00 -3.18
CA SER A 4 -0.07 7.16 -2.10
C SER A 4 -0.76 5.86 -1.71
N GLN A 5 -1.23 5.82 -0.47
CA GLN A 5 -2.08 4.78 0.10
C GLN A 5 -3.38 5.37 0.64
N LEU A 6 -4.34 4.51 0.95
CA LEU A 6 -5.57 4.90 1.63
C LEU A 6 -5.24 5.46 3.03
N GLU A 7 -5.98 6.49 3.41
CA GLU A 7 -5.81 7.16 4.70
C GLU A 7 -6.51 6.38 5.82
N GLY A 8 -5.99 6.44 7.05
CA GLY A 8 -6.54 5.74 8.22
C GLY A 8 -8.04 5.97 8.45
N LYS A 9 -8.57 7.14 8.07
CA LYS A 9 -10.00 7.47 8.20
C LYS A 9 -10.93 6.50 7.46
N TYR A 10 -10.48 5.94 6.34
CA TYR A 10 -11.25 4.94 5.60
C TYR A 10 -11.36 3.62 6.36
N PHE A 11 -10.53 3.40 7.36
CA PHE A 11 -10.51 2.20 8.20
C PHE A 11 -11.10 2.43 9.59
N LYS A 12 -11.69 3.60 9.89
CA LYS A 12 -12.31 3.85 11.19
C LYS A 12 -13.32 2.75 11.58
N GLY A 13 -13.16 2.10 12.72
CA GLY A 13 -13.94 0.96 13.19
C GLY A 13 -13.51 -0.43 12.65
N LEU A 14 -12.57 -0.46 11.71
CA LEU A 14 -11.93 -1.63 11.09
C LEU A 14 -10.42 -1.38 10.97
N GLU A 15 -9.83 -0.74 11.97
CA GLU A 15 -8.42 -0.38 11.97
C GLU A 15 -7.54 -1.63 11.97
N ALA A 16 -6.51 -1.65 11.12
CA ALA A 16 -5.51 -2.72 11.13
C ALA A 16 -4.59 -2.60 12.36
N GLN A 17 -3.96 -3.72 12.73
CA GLN A 17 -2.88 -3.71 13.72
C GLN A 17 -1.58 -3.17 13.13
N GLU A 18 -1.50 -3.06 11.82
CA GLU A 18 -0.31 -2.63 11.10
C GLU A 18 -0.48 -1.24 10.51
N SER A 19 0.57 -0.41 10.59
CA SER A 19 0.75 0.74 9.71
C SER A 19 1.81 0.45 8.67
N PHE A 20 1.65 1.06 7.50
CA PHE A 20 2.61 0.93 6.40
C PHE A 20 3.28 2.28 6.15
N ARG A 21 4.60 2.26 5.98
CA ARG A 21 5.39 3.39 5.51
C ARG A 21 5.84 3.13 4.09
N LEU A 22 5.57 4.09 3.22
CA LEU A 22 5.87 4.01 1.80
C LEU A 22 7.23 4.63 1.51
N HIS A 23 8.01 3.96 0.69
CA HIS A 23 9.26 4.47 0.14
C HIS A 23 9.35 4.07 -1.31
N PHE A 24 9.92 4.94 -2.13
CA PHE A 24 10.29 4.60 -3.49
C PHE A 24 11.61 5.24 -3.89
N GLN A 25 12.23 4.63 -4.90
CA GLN A 25 13.40 5.16 -5.60
C GLN A 25 13.14 5.10 -7.09
N LEU A 26 13.65 6.08 -7.82
CA LEU A 26 13.69 6.09 -9.28
C LEU A 26 15.09 5.73 -9.74
N HIS A 27 15.20 4.78 -10.66
CA HIS A 27 16.45 4.27 -11.23
C HIS A 27 16.40 4.32 -12.75
N TYR A 28 17.56 4.37 -13.39
CA TYR A 28 17.68 4.07 -14.81
C TYR A 28 17.37 2.59 -15.05
N GLU A 29 16.73 2.29 -16.17
CA GLU A 29 16.53 0.90 -16.59
C GLU A 29 17.88 0.19 -16.78
N GLY A 30 18.02 -1.01 -16.21
CA GLY A 30 19.26 -1.78 -16.26
C GLY A 30 20.31 -1.45 -15.20
N SER A 31 20.06 -0.52 -14.28
CA SER A 31 20.97 -0.25 -13.15
C SER A 31 20.78 -1.30 -12.03
N PRO A 32 21.79 -2.15 -11.72
CA PRO A 32 21.63 -3.25 -10.77
C PRO A 32 21.90 -2.83 -9.31
N ASN A 33 22.51 -1.67 -9.08
CA ASN A 33 22.99 -1.25 -7.77
C ASN A 33 21.96 -0.36 -7.04
N ALA A 34 21.71 -0.66 -5.77
CA ALA A 34 20.70 0.03 -4.96
C ALA A 34 21.04 1.50 -4.68
N GLU A 35 22.31 1.89 -4.78
CA GLU A 35 22.75 3.27 -4.55
C GLU A 35 22.74 4.14 -5.82
N ASP A 36 22.53 3.55 -7.00
CA ASP A 36 22.54 4.26 -8.30
C ASP A 36 21.17 4.87 -8.65
N TYR A 37 20.45 5.34 -7.63
CA TYR A 37 19.15 5.98 -7.81
C TYR A 37 19.31 7.42 -8.31
N ILE A 38 18.42 7.83 -9.21
CA ILE A 38 18.29 9.22 -9.66
C ILE A 38 17.73 10.06 -8.51
N VAL A 39 16.69 9.55 -7.87
CA VAL A 39 16.03 10.22 -6.75
C VAL A 39 15.38 9.22 -5.80
N ARG A 40 15.37 9.55 -4.51
CA ARG A 40 14.77 8.76 -3.43
C ARG A 40 13.67 9.58 -2.75
N SER A 41 12.55 8.94 -2.44
CA SER A 41 11.47 9.57 -1.68
C SER A 41 11.94 9.93 -0.27
N HIS A 42 11.64 11.14 0.19
CA HIS A 42 11.99 11.56 1.54
C HIS A 42 11.00 11.00 2.56
N ASN A 43 11.54 10.62 3.73
CA ASN A 43 10.74 10.15 4.85
C ASN A 43 10.05 11.34 5.50
N ASN A 44 8.72 11.34 5.53
CA ASN A 44 7.97 12.32 6.31
C ASN A 44 7.37 11.64 7.53
N TYR A 45 7.85 12.02 8.71
CA TYR A 45 7.39 11.46 9.98
C TYR A 45 5.90 11.71 10.25
N LEU A 46 5.32 12.78 9.69
CA LEU A 46 3.93 13.19 9.92
C LEU A 46 2.98 12.79 8.79
N LEU A 47 3.49 12.42 7.61
CA LEU A 47 2.67 12.05 6.46
C LEU A 47 2.81 10.55 6.16
N HIS A 48 1.85 9.77 6.62
CA HIS A 48 1.77 8.34 6.31
C HIS A 48 1.04 8.08 4.97
N ARG A 49 0.17 8.99 4.51
CA ARG A 49 -0.70 8.75 3.34
C ARG A 49 0.05 8.72 2.01
N SER A 50 1.13 9.49 1.88
CA SER A 50 1.83 9.62 0.61
C SER A 50 3.26 10.08 0.78
N VAL A 51 4.11 9.65 -0.16
CA VAL A 51 5.46 10.18 -0.34
C VAL A 51 5.59 10.73 -1.75
N SER A 52 6.29 11.84 -1.89
CA SER A 52 6.52 12.49 -3.18
C SER A 52 7.97 12.94 -3.30
N VAL A 53 8.38 13.14 -4.54
CA VAL A 53 9.64 13.80 -4.85
C VAL A 53 9.53 14.60 -6.12
N GLU A 54 10.25 15.71 -6.15
CA GLU A 54 10.45 16.48 -7.37
C GLU A 54 11.47 15.77 -8.24
N LEU A 55 11.15 15.66 -9.53
CA LEU A 55 12.04 15.02 -10.49
C LEU A 55 12.96 16.09 -11.08
N PRO A 56 14.25 15.79 -11.29
CA PRO A 56 15.10 16.65 -12.12
C PRO A 56 14.62 16.60 -13.58
N ALA A 57 15.26 17.38 -14.44
CA ALA A 57 15.08 17.22 -15.88
C ALA A 57 15.52 15.81 -16.29
N LEU A 58 14.57 14.98 -16.70
CA LEU A 58 14.81 13.61 -17.18
C LEU A 58 14.83 13.56 -18.70
N GLN A 59 15.60 12.64 -19.25
CA GLN A 59 15.60 12.34 -20.68
C GLN A 59 14.39 11.47 -21.02
N ALA A 60 14.03 11.44 -22.32
CA ALA A 60 12.91 10.63 -22.81
C ALA A 60 13.33 9.17 -22.96
N GLU A 61 13.52 8.49 -21.83
CA GLU A 61 13.99 7.11 -21.74
C GLU A 61 13.17 6.31 -20.71
N ASN A 62 13.47 5.02 -20.58
CA ASN A 62 12.82 4.14 -19.62
C ASN A 62 13.48 4.24 -18.24
N TYR A 63 12.64 4.21 -17.20
CA TYR A 63 13.06 4.24 -15.81
C TYR A 63 12.33 3.18 -15.01
N VAL A 64 12.96 2.70 -13.94
CA VAL A 64 12.38 1.69 -13.05
C VAL A 64 12.14 2.32 -11.68
N ILE A 65 10.96 2.07 -11.13
CA ILE A 65 10.60 2.50 -9.77
C ILE A 65 10.78 1.32 -8.83
N TRP A 66 11.68 1.45 -7.87
CA TRP A 66 11.84 0.47 -6.81
C TRP A 66 10.97 0.88 -5.62
N LEU A 67 10.11 -0.03 -5.19
CA LEU A 67 9.15 0.21 -4.10
C LEU A 67 9.59 -0.55 -2.86
N LYS A 68 9.56 0.13 -1.71
CA LYS A 68 9.72 -0.49 -0.39
C LYS A 68 8.54 -0.10 0.48
N ILE A 69 7.84 -1.10 1.02
CA ILE A 69 6.76 -0.93 1.98
C ILE A 69 7.25 -1.49 3.31
N ALA A 70 7.36 -0.64 4.33
CA ALA A 70 7.75 -1.06 5.66
C ALA A 70 6.51 -1.14 6.56
N ALA A 71 6.23 -2.33 7.10
CA ALA A 71 5.11 -2.55 8.02
C ALA A 71 5.56 -2.42 9.48
N GLN A 72 4.74 -1.80 10.32
CA GLN A 72 4.91 -1.72 11.76
C GLN A 72 3.64 -2.22 12.44
N ARG A 73 3.76 -3.19 13.36
CA ARG A 73 2.63 -3.72 14.12
C ARG A 73 2.49 -3.04 15.48
N TYR A 74 1.26 -2.69 15.85
CA TYR A 74 0.86 -2.15 17.14
C TYR A 74 0.24 -3.27 17.97
N ILE A 75 0.90 -3.61 19.09
CA ILE A 75 0.52 -4.76 19.93
C ILE A 75 -0.70 -4.42 20.80
N ASP A 76 -0.88 -3.15 21.10
CA ASP A 76 -1.99 -2.57 21.85
C ASP A 76 -3.28 -2.40 21.01
N HIS A 77 -3.19 -2.57 19.70
CA HIS A 77 -4.36 -2.50 18.81
C HIS A 77 -5.14 -3.82 18.80
N GLN A 78 -6.46 -3.73 18.64
CA GLN A 78 -7.32 -4.90 18.47
C GLN A 78 -6.95 -5.68 17.19
N SER A 79 -7.00 -7.02 17.22
CA SER A 79 -6.76 -7.82 16.03
C SER A 79 -7.84 -7.62 14.97
N VAL A 80 -7.49 -7.82 13.70
CA VAL A 80 -8.43 -7.70 12.59
C VAL A 80 -9.62 -8.64 12.79
N GLU A 81 -9.38 -9.89 13.23
CA GLU A 81 -10.43 -10.88 13.48
C GLU A 81 -11.35 -10.44 14.60
N ALA A 82 -10.81 -9.87 15.68
CA ALA A 82 -11.61 -9.37 16.78
C ALA A 82 -12.43 -8.14 16.35
N GLY A 83 -11.86 -7.26 15.53
CA GLY A 83 -12.55 -6.09 14.98
C GLY A 83 -13.71 -6.49 14.07
N VAL A 84 -13.47 -7.42 13.13
CA VAL A 84 -14.51 -7.96 12.23
C VAL A 84 -15.61 -8.64 13.02
N LYS A 85 -15.28 -9.50 14.00
CA LYS A 85 -16.29 -10.15 14.86
C LYS A 85 -17.16 -9.14 15.59
N ARG A 86 -16.55 -8.09 16.15
CA ARG A 86 -17.29 -7.02 16.84
C ARG A 86 -18.24 -6.30 15.89
N GLN A 87 -17.77 -5.92 14.70
CA GLN A 87 -18.57 -5.19 13.72
C GLN A 87 -19.69 -6.05 13.11
N ALA A 88 -19.45 -7.36 12.93
CA ALA A 88 -20.44 -8.30 12.43
C ALA A 88 -21.50 -8.68 13.49
N ALA A 89 -21.15 -8.60 14.78
CA ALA A 89 -22.07 -8.86 15.89
C ALA A 89 -22.94 -7.65 16.26
N ASP A 90 -22.64 -6.46 15.72
CA ASP A 90 -23.48 -5.28 15.90
C ASP A 90 -24.84 -5.50 15.21
N ARG A 91 -25.91 -5.01 15.83
CA ARG A 91 -27.29 -5.24 15.36
C ARG A 91 -27.67 -4.37 14.16
N MET A 92 -26.81 -3.42 13.79
CA MET A 92 -26.98 -2.57 12.63
C MET A 92 -26.22 -3.14 11.42
N GLU A 93 -26.82 -3.06 10.24
CA GLU A 93 -26.10 -3.37 9.00
C GLU A 93 -24.87 -2.47 8.86
N ASN A 94 -23.69 -3.08 8.84
CA ASN A 94 -22.43 -2.38 8.65
C ASN A 94 -22.05 -2.38 7.16
N GLU A 95 -22.63 -1.44 6.41
CA GLU A 95 -22.36 -1.26 4.97
C GLU A 95 -20.86 -1.17 4.66
N LYS A 96 -20.10 -0.54 5.56
CA LYS A 96 -18.65 -0.38 5.42
C LYS A 96 -17.92 -1.72 5.50
N LEU A 97 -18.31 -2.59 6.43
CA LEU A 97 -17.74 -3.94 6.52
C LEU A 97 -18.00 -4.74 5.23
N GLY A 98 -19.22 -4.65 4.68
CA GLY A 98 -19.55 -5.28 3.40
C GLY A 98 -18.74 -4.72 2.23
N GLN A 99 -18.61 -3.39 2.13
CA GLN A 99 -17.81 -2.73 1.09
C GLN A 99 -16.32 -3.11 1.16
N VAL A 100 -15.74 -3.14 2.36
CA VAL A 100 -14.34 -3.52 2.56
C VAL A 100 -14.13 -4.99 2.22
N GLY A 101 -15.04 -5.88 2.62
CA GLY A 101 -15.01 -7.30 2.24
C GLY A 101 -15.06 -7.50 0.73
N TYR A 102 -15.99 -6.83 0.05
CA TYR A 102 -16.09 -6.87 -1.41
C TYR A 102 -14.82 -6.36 -2.11
N ALA A 103 -14.25 -5.26 -1.62
CA ALA A 103 -13.01 -4.72 -2.17
C ALA A 103 -11.82 -5.67 -1.97
N TYR A 104 -11.76 -6.36 -0.82
CA TYR A 104 -10.75 -7.37 -0.53
C TYR A 104 -10.84 -8.55 -1.51
N ASP A 105 -12.06 -9.08 -1.71
CA ASP A 105 -12.33 -10.19 -2.64
C ASP A 105 -11.97 -9.80 -4.07
N LEU A 106 -12.37 -8.60 -4.51
CA LEU A 106 -12.07 -8.08 -5.84
C LEU A 106 -10.55 -7.94 -6.08
N ALA A 107 -9.80 -7.46 -5.07
CA ALA A 107 -8.36 -7.31 -5.17
C ALA A 107 -7.65 -8.68 -5.30
N HIS A 108 -8.07 -9.67 -4.51
CA HIS A 108 -7.50 -11.01 -4.55
C HIS A 108 -7.83 -11.74 -5.85
N SER A 109 -9.06 -11.59 -6.35
CA SER A 109 -9.44 -12.15 -7.66
C SER A 109 -8.56 -11.62 -8.79
N LYS A 110 -8.29 -10.30 -8.82
CA LYS A 110 -7.41 -9.70 -9.84
C LYS A 110 -5.96 -10.18 -9.72
N ALA A 111 -5.47 -10.35 -8.50
CA ALA A 111 -4.13 -10.86 -8.26
C ALA A 111 -4.00 -12.31 -8.77
N TRP A 112 -4.99 -13.17 -8.48
CA TRP A 112 -5.03 -14.53 -9.01
C TRP A 112 -5.12 -14.56 -10.53
N ASP A 113 -5.99 -13.76 -11.14
CA ASP A 113 -6.11 -13.67 -12.60
C ASP A 113 -4.80 -13.27 -13.26
N HIS A 114 -4.00 -12.40 -12.61
CA HIS A 114 -2.69 -12.00 -13.09
C HIS A 114 -1.67 -13.15 -12.95
N MET A 115 -1.61 -13.79 -11.78
CA MET A 115 -0.72 -14.91 -11.52
C MET A 115 -0.96 -16.08 -12.48
N ASP A 116 -2.22 -16.39 -12.79
CA ASP A 116 -2.61 -17.43 -13.75
C ASP A 116 -2.17 -17.11 -15.18
N LYS A 117 -2.18 -15.84 -15.58
CA LYS A 117 -1.68 -15.41 -16.88
C LYS A 117 -0.16 -15.53 -16.96
N VAL A 118 0.55 -15.15 -15.90
CA VAL A 118 2.01 -15.27 -15.80
C VAL A 118 2.45 -16.72 -15.80
N ALA A 119 1.72 -17.62 -15.12
CA ALA A 119 2.03 -19.05 -15.08
C ALA A 119 1.80 -19.80 -16.41
N LYS A 120 1.08 -19.18 -17.36
CA LYS A 120 0.81 -19.73 -18.71
C LYS A 120 1.78 -19.21 -19.78
N LEU A 121 2.69 -18.30 -19.42
CA LEU A 121 3.79 -17.81 -20.25
C LEU A 121 5.05 -18.63 -19.96
#